data_AF-A0A7J8RAD4-F1
#
_entry.id   AF-A0A7J8RAD4-F1
#
_cell.length_a   1.000
_cell.length_b   1.000
_cell.length_c   1.000
_cell.angle_alpha   90.00
_cell.angle_beta   90.00
_cell.angle_gamma   90.00
#
_symmetry.space_group_name_H-M   'P 1'
#
loop_
_entity.id
_entity.type
_entity.pdbx_description
1 polymer ?
#
loop_
_entity_poly.entity_id
_entity_poly.type
_entity_poly.pdbx_seq_one_letter_code
_entity_poly.pdbx_strand_id
1 'polypeptide(L)'
;MSNVWNQTRQMKRLVVSPMMTPEYNEWWVRRINDNIPEPCRENSQTIEEYLQVVPSELEVIRQDFETRNTELEKKIEQMEEEKMNLRLDMDVQKLEAEKLKKGKNKAEKDLDSLKTDYKSYVCR
;
A
#
# COMPACT_ATOMS: atom_id res chain seq x y z
N MET A 1 -9.39 -46.19 -2.24
CA MET A 1 -10.17 -45.24 -3.05
C MET A 1 -9.21 -44.29 -3.75
N SER A 2 -8.73 -44.65 -4.94
CA SER A 2 -7.71 -43.88 -5.67
C SER A 2 -7.84 -44.09 -7.18
N ASN A 3 -9.02 -43.84 -7.74
CA ASN A 3 -9.32 -44.07 -9.16
C ASN A 3 -9.88 -42.84 -9.91
N VAL A 4 -9.85 -41.64 -9.32
CA VAL A 4 -10.36 -40.42 -9.98
C VAL A 4 -9.24 -39.61 -10.67
N TRP A 5 -7.99 -39.70 -10.22
CA TRP A 5 -6.89 -38.87 -10.77
C TRP A 5 -6.34 -39.35 -12.12
N ASN A 6 -6.49 -40.64 -12.46
CA ASN A 6 -5.97 -41.21 -13.69
C ASN A 6 -6.86 -40.93 -14.93
N GLN A 7 -8.04 -40.33 -14.76
CA GLN A 7 -8.99 -40.11 -15.87
C GLN A 7 -8.79 -38.77 -16.59
N THR A 8 -8.22 -37.74 -15.96
CA THR A 8 -8.16 -36.39 -16.53
C THR A 8 -6.98 -36.14 -17.48
N ARG A 9 -6.01 -37.07 -17.59
CA ARG A 9 -4.84 -36.95 -18.48
C ARG A 9 -4.94 -37.66 -19.83
N GLN A 10 -6.09 -38.26 -20.17
CA GLN A 10 -6.28 -38.80 -21.51
C GLN A 10 -6.67 -37.70 -22.50
N MET A 11 -5.69 -36.88 -22.92
CA MET A 11 -5.79 -36.19 -24.20
C MET A 11 -5.91 -37.25 -25.29
N LYS A 12 -7.01 -37.21 -26.05
CA LYS A 12 -7.21 -38.07 -27.22
C LYS A 12 -6.03 -37.89 -28.17
N ARG A 13 -5.24 -38.95 -28.38
CA ARG A 13 -4.23 -39.03 -29.42
C ARG A 13 -4.93 -38.85 -30.77
N LEU A 14 -4.94 -37.63 -31.30
CA LEU A 14 -5.25 -37.41 -32.71
C LEU A 14 -4.14 -38.11 -33.50
N VAL A 15 -4.50 -39.15 -34.24
CA VAL A 15 -3.59 -39.81 -35.18
C VAL A 15 -3.33 -38.83 -36.31
N VAL A 16 -2.31 -38.00 -36.15
CA VAL A 16 -1.63 -37.38 -37.28
C VAL A 16 -0.67 -38.43 -37.78
N SER A 17 -1.02 -39.07 -38.90
CA SER A 17 -0.11 -40.00 -39.58
C SER A 17 1.23 -39.32 -39.83
N PRO A 18 2.35 -40.00 -39.61
CA PRO A 18 3.60 -39.32 -39.44
C PRO A 18 4.26 -39.07 -40.80
N MET A 19 4.48 -37.79 -41.11
CA MET A 19 5.52 -37.36 -42.04
C MET A 19 6.90 -37.51 -41.35
N MET A 20 7.18 -38.67 -40.74
CA MET A 20 8.38 -38.93 -39.97
C MET A 20 9.39 -39.62 -40.88
N THR A 21 10.36 -38.86 -41.34
CA THR A 21 11.56 -39.44 -41.94
C THR A 21 12.30 -40.27 -40.88
N PRO A 22 12.97 -41.35 -41.27
CA PRO A 22 13.74 -42.22 -40.34
C PRO A 22 14.75 -41.44 -39.48
N GLU A 23 15.20 -40.27 -39.95
CA GLU A 23 16.07 -39.34 -39.23
C GLU A 23 15.48 -38.86 -37.89
N TYR A 24 14.16 -38.71 -37.79
CA TYR A 24 13.52 -38.28 -36.54
C TYR A 24 13.64 -39.35 -35.44
N ASN A 25 13.54 -40.63 -35.81
CA ASN A 25 13.66 -41.72 -34.84
C ASN A 25 15.09 -41.83 -34.31
N GLU A 26 16.10 -41.65 -35.18
CA GLU A 26 17.50 -41.60 -34.77
C GLU A 26 17.77 -40.41 -33.84
N TRP A 27 17.23 -39.22 -34.18
CA TRP A 27 17.32 -38.03 -33.34
C TRP A 27 16.68 -38.25 -31.95
N TRP A 28 15.53 -38.92 -31.89
CA TRP A 28 14.82 -39.19 -30.64
C TRP A 28 15.56 -40.18 -29.74
N VAL A 29 16.09 -41.27 -30.30
CA VAL A 29 16.90 -42.25 -29.56
C VAL A 29 18.18 -41.63 -29.00
N ARG A 30 18.80 -40.72 -29.75
CA ARG A 30 20.00 -39.98 -29.30
C ARG A 30 19.71 -39.13 -28.07
N ARG A 31 18.61 -38.36 -28.10
CA ARG A 31 18.20 -37.48 -26.99
C ARG A 31 17.81 -38.23 -25.71
N ILE A 32 17.33 -39.47 -25.78
CA ILE A 32 17.01 -40.25 -24.56
C ILE A 32 18.27 -40.60 -23.77
N ASN A 33 19.38 -40.89 -24.46
CA ASN A 33 20.64 -41.24 -23.80
C ASN A 33 21.40 -40.01 -23.28
N ASP A 34 21.20 -38.83 -23.87
CA ASP A 34 21.82 -37.58 -23.44
C ASP A 34 21.19 -36.97 -22.18
N ASN A 35 20.06 -37.51 -21.69
CA ASN A 35 19.36 -37.02 -20.49
C ASN A 35 19.75 -37.76 -19.20
N ILE A 36 20.75 -38.64 -19.21
CA ILE A 36 21.36 -39.11 -17.97
C ILE A 36 22.38 -38.04 -17.56
N PRO A 37 22.12 -37.23 -16.53
CA PRO A 37 23.11 -36.27 -16.07
C PRO A 37 24.29 -37.08 -15.57
N GLU A 38 25.46 -36.85 -16.14
CA GLU A 38 26.72 -37.28 -15.55
C GLU A 38 26.72 -36.81 -14.07
N PRO A 39 26.94 -37.68 -13.08
CA PRO A 39 26.90 -37.26 -11.69
C PRO A 39 28.08 -36.33 -11.45
N CYS A 40 27.82 -35.02 -11.44
CA CYS A 40 28.80 -33.97 -11.15
C CYS A 40 29.55 -34.32 -9.88
N ARG A 41 30.80 -34.76 -10.03
CA ARG A 41 31.80 -34.71 -8.98
C ARG A 41 32.17 -33.24 -8.84
N GLU A 42 32.13 -32.73 -7.61
CA GLU A 42 32.60 -31.38 -7.18
C GLU A 42 31.55 -30.26 -7.13
N ASN A 43 30.45 -30.47 -6.42
CA ASN A 43 29.60 -29.37 -5.95
C ASN A 43 29.36 -29.54 -4.45
N SER A 44 30.33 -29.13 -3.63
CA SER A 44 30.15 -28.96 -2.18
C SER A 44 29.33 -27.71 -1.82
N GLN A 45 28.49 -27.22 -2.73
CA GLN A 45 27.46 -26.25 -2.39
C GLN A 45 26.38 -27.02 -1.64
N THR A 46 26.18 -26.68 -0.37
CA THR A 46 25.20 -27.35 0.47
C THR A 46 23.82 -27.19 -0.16
N ILE A 47 22.95 -28.18 0.00
CA ILE A 47 21.55 -28.11 -0.45
C ILE A 47 20.86 -26.84 0.08
N GLU A 48 21.33 -26.28 1.21
CA GLU A 48 20.92 -24.97 1.74
C GLU A 48 21.20 -23.78 0.81
N GLU A 49 22.31 -23.74 0.09
CA GLU A 49 22.61 -22.69 -0.91
C GLU A 49 21.66 -22.78 -2.12
N TYR A 50 21.27 -23.98 -2.54
CA TYR A 50 20.24 -24.18 -3.58
C TYR A 50 18.81 -23.94 -3.08
N LEU A 51 18.58 -24.07 -1.78
CA LEU A 51 17.32 -23.76 -1.09
C LEU A 51 17.28 -22.32 -0.57
N GLN A 52 18.24 -21.47 -0.92
CA GLN A 52 18.13 -20.04 -0.71
C GLN A 52 16.92 -19.58 -1.55
N VAL A 53 15.76 -19.53 -0.90
CA VAL A 53 14.47 -19.24 -1.53
C VAL A 53 14.56 -17.82 -2.06
N VAL A 54 14.96 -17.69 -3.32
CA VAL A 54 14.89 -16.42 -4.03
C VAL A 54 13.42 -16.02 -3.98
N PRO A 55 13.08 -14.91 -3.30
CA PRO A 55 11.71 -14.46 -3.22
C PRO A 55 11.18 -14.30 -4.63
N SER A 56 9.99 -14.84 -4.91
CA SER A 56 9.39 -14.64 -6.21
C SER A 56 9.18 -13.14 -6.46
N GLU A 57 9.25 -12.70 -7.71
CA GLU A 57 8.99 -11.30 -8.06
C GLU A 57 7.64 -10.81 -7.50
N LEU A 58 6.64 -11.70 -7.44
CA LEU A 58 5.33 -11.42 -6.85
C LEU A 58 5.37 -11.23 -5.33
N GLU A 59 6.23 -11.96 -4.62
CA GLU A 59 6.38 -11.84 -3.18
C GLU A 59 7.04 -10.51 -2.80
N VAL A 60 8.04 -10.07 -3.59
CA VAL A 60 8.64 -8.74 -3.45
C VAL A 60 7.61 -7.63 -3.71
N ILE A 61 6.84 -7.74 -4.80
CA ILE A 61 5.80 -6.75 -5.14
C ILE A 61 4.72 -6.70 -4.05
N ARG A 62 4.31 -7.84 -3.49
CA ARG A 62 3.34 -7.89 -2.40
C ARG A 62 3.84 -7.15 -1.16
N GLN A 63 5.08 -7.42 -0.76
CA GLN A 63 5.68 -6.79 0.42
C GLN A 63 5.82 -5.27 0.25
N ASP A 64 6.22 -4.81 -0.94
CA ASP A 64 6.28 -3.38 -1.26
C ASP A 64 4.90 -2.71 -1.18
N PHE A 65 3.85 -3.40 -1.65
CA PHE A 65 2.48 -2.92 -1.58
C PHE A 65 1.98 -2.82 -0.14
N GLU A 66 2.23 -3.84 0.67
CA GLU A 66 1.90 -3.83 2.10
C GLU A 66 2.61 -2.68 2.81
N THR A 67 3.91 -2.49 2.55
CA THR A 67 4.68 -1.38 3.14
C THR A 67 4.08 -0.03 2.78
N ARG A 68 3.81 0.22 1.49
CA ARG A 68 3.20 1.48 1.03
C ARG A 68 1.81 1.71 1.62
N ASN A 69 1.00 0.66 1.78
CA ASN A 69 -0.31 0.78 2.41
C ASN A 69 -0.18 1.22 3.87
N THR A 70 0.71 0.61 4.65
CA THR A 70 0.90 1.01 6.05
C THR A 70 1.41 2.45 6.19
N GLU A 71 2.26 2.91 5.27
CA GLU A 71 2.70 4.31 5.23
C GLU A 71 1.55 5.27 4.89
N LEU A 72 0.68 4.88 3.96
CA LEU A 72 -0.49 5.66 3.60
C LEU A 72 -1.52 5.72 4.73
N GLU A 73 -1.76 4.61 5.42
CA GLU A 73 -2.64 4.55 6.59
C GLU A 73 -2.15 5.50 7.69
N LYS A 74 -0.85 5.48 8.01
CA LYS A 74 -0.26 6.41 8.99
C LYS A 74 -0.41 7.88 8.57
N LYS A 75 -0.21 8.19 7.28
CA LYS A 75 -0.41 9.55 6.75
C LYS A 75 -1.88 9.98 6.83
N ILE A 76 -2.82 9.07 6.57
CA ILE A 76 -4.25 9.34 6.71
C ILE A 76 -4.58 9.67 8.16
N GLU A 77 -4.13 8.84 9.10
CA GLU A 77 -4.34 9.06 10.54
C GLU A 77 -3.78 10.41 11.00
N GLN A 78 -2.55 10.74 10.60
CA GLN A 78 -1.94 12.04 10.91
C GLN A 78 -2.77 13.21 10.33
N MET A 79 -3.21 13.12 9.08
CA MET A 79 -4.03 14.18 8.47
C MET A 79 -5.40 14.33 9.15
N GLU A 80 -6.00 13.24 9.63
CA GLU A 80 -7.26 13.29 10.37
C GLU A 80 -7.08 13.97 11.73
N GLU A 81 -5.98 13.69 12.42
CA GLU A 81 -5.61 14.37 13.67
C GLU A 81 -5.37 15.87 13.45
N GLU A 82 -4.55 16.24 12.45
CA GLU A 82 -4.28 17.63 12.11
C GLU A 82 -5.58 18.39 11.76
N LYS A 83 -6.48 17.75 11.00
CA LYS A 83 -7.80 18.32 10.67
C LYS A 83 -8.67 18.53 11.91
N MET A 84 -8.64 17.62 12.89
CA MET A 84 -9.38 17.78 14.15
C MET A 84 -8.82 18.94 14.96
N ASN A 85 -7.49 19.06 15.06
CA ASN A 85 -6.83 20.15 15.77
C ASN A 85 -7.16 21.52 15.15
N LEU A 86 -7.07 21.64 13.82
CA LEU A 86 -7.41 22.87 13.12
C LEU A 86 -8.88 23.30 13.33
N ARG A 87 -9.80 22.34 13.42
CA ARG A 87 -11.21 22.65 13.74
C ARG A 87 -11.35 23.25 15.14
N LEU A 88 -10.65 22.68 16.12
CA LEU A 88 -10.66 23.21 17.49
C LEU A 88 -10.06 24.62 17.54
N ASP A 89 -8.94 24.85 16.85
CA ASP A 89 -8.32 26.18 16.78
C ASP A 89 -9.25 27.23 16.16
N MET A 90 -9.96 26.86 15.08
CA MET A 90 -10.97 27.73 14.47
C MET A 90 -12.08 28.10 15.46
N ASP A 91 -12.59 27.13 16.23
CA ASP A 91 -13.63 27.38 17.22
C ASP A 91 -13.13 28.26 18.37
N VAL A 92 -11.89 28.06 18.83
CA VAL A 92 -11.24 28.91 19.83
C VAL A 92 -11.11 30.35 19.32
N GLN A 93 -10.57 30.56 18.11
CA GLN A 93 -10.44 31.89 17.52
C GLN A 93 -11.78 32.59 17.36
N LYS A 94 -12.83 31.85 16.98
CA LYS A 94 -14.19 32.38 16.88
C LYS A 94 -14.72 32.85 18.24
N LEU A 95 -14.53 32.06 19.30
CA LEU A 95 -14.93 32.42 20.66
C LEU A 95 -14.17 33.66 21.18
N GLU A 96 -12.87 33.74 20.92
CA GLU A 96 -12.06 34.90 21.27
C GLU A 96 -12.53 36.17 20.54
N ALA A 97 -12.80 36.08 19.24
CA ALA A 97 -13.31 37.20 18.45
C ALA A 97 -14.68 37.70 18.97
N GLU A 98 -15.59 36.80 19.34
CA GLU A 98 -16.86 37.17 19.94
C GLU A 98 -16.68 37.87 21.30
N LYS A 99 -15.78 37.37 22.15
CA LYS A 99 -15.48 37.97 23.45
C LYS A 99 -14.90 39.38 23.28
N LEU A 100 -13.97 39.55 22.36
CA LEU A 100 -13.39 40.86 22.01
C LEU A 100 -14.44 41.83 21.49
N LYS A 101 -15.34 41.38 20.60
CA LYS A 101 -16.45 42.20 20.10
C LYS A 101 -17.36 42.68 21.22
N LYS A 102 -17.73 41.80 22.16
CA LYS A 102 -18.54 42.16 23.33
C LYS A 102 -17.82 43.17 24.23
N GLY A 103 -16.53 42.96 24.49
CA GLY A 103 -15.70 43.89 25.27
C GLY A 103 -15.62 45.28 24.62
N LYS A 104 -15.35 45.34 23.31
CA LYS A 104 -15.30 46.59 22.55
C LYS A 104 -16.62 47.36 22.62
N ASN A 105 -17.74 46.70 22.37
CA ASN A 105 -19.06 47.32 22.41
C ASN A 105 -19.41 47.87 23.80
N LYS A 106 -18.92 47.23 24.87
CA LYS A 106 -19.10 47.74 26.24
C LYS A 106 -18.24 48.99 26.47
N ALA A 107 -16.95 48.93 26.15
CA ALA A 107 -16.04 50.06 26.31
C ALA A 107 -16.48 51.30 25.51
N GLU A 108 -17.05 51.09 24.31
CA GLU A 108 -17.61 52.16 23.48
C GLU A 108 -18.82 52.83 24.14
N LYS A 109 -19.76 52.05 24.70
CA LYS A 109 -20.89 52.60 25.47
C LYS A 109 -20.43 53.36 26.72
N ASP A 110 -19.45 52.81 27.44
CA ASP A 110 -18.90 53.44 28.64
C ASP A 110 -18.22 54.78 28.28
N LEU A 111 -17.50 54.84 27.15
CA LEU A 111 -16.89 56.05 26.62
C LEU A 111 -17.94 57.10 26.22
N ASP A 112 -19.01 56.68 25.54
CA ASP A 112 -20.10 57.59 25.14
C ASP A 112 -20.81 58.19 26.36
N SER A 113 -21.07 57.37 27.39
CA SER A 113 -21.64 57.85 28.67
C SER A 113 -20.71 58.86 29.35
N LEU A 114 -19.42 58.56 29.44
CA LEU A 114 -18.44 59.47 30.06
C LEU A 114 -18.35 60.80 29.29
N LYS A 115 -18.44 60.74 27.96
CA LYS A 115 -18.45 61.92 27.09
C LYS A 115 -19.70 62.78 27.31
N THR A 116 -20.86 62.18 27.52
CA THR A 116 -22.09 62.92 27.87
C THR A 116 -22.00 63.54 29.26
N ASP A 117 -21.48 62.79 30.24
CA ASP A 117 -21.31 63.28 31.61
C ASP A 117 -20.36 64.48 31.63
N TYR A 118 -19.19 64.38 30.99
CA TYR A 118 -18.22 65.47 30.90
C TYR A 118 -18.80 66.73 30.26
N LYS A 119 -19.54 66.60 29.14
CA LYS A 119 -20.23 67.74 28.52
C LYS A 119 -21.20 68.43 29.49
N SER A 120 -21.89 67.66 30.33
CA SER A 120 -22.81 68.23 31.33
C SER A 120 -22.11 69.04 32.42
N TYR A 121 -20.88 68.67 32.79
CA TYR A 121 -20.06 69.41 33.76
C TYR A 121 -19.39 70.66 33.18
N VAL A 122 -19.08 70.67 31.87
CA VAL A 122 -18.36 71.78 31.21
C VAL A 122 -19.27 72.89 30.70
N CYS A 123 -20.51 72.57 30.28
CA CYS A 123 -21.47 73.55 29.76
C CYS A 123 -22.42 74.11 30.84
N ARG A 124 -22.01 74.11 32.11
CA ARG A 124 -22.77 74.66 33.24
C ARG A 124 -22.20 76.00 33.66
#